data_AF-A0A9W8WG72-F1
#
_entry.id   AF-A0A9W8WG72-F1
#
_cell.length_a   1.000
_cell.length_b   1.000
_cell.length_c   1.000
_cell.angle_alpha   90.00
_cell.angle_beta   90.00
_cell.angle_gamma   90.00
#
_symmetry.space_group_name_H-M   'P 1'
#
loop_
_entity.id
_entity.type
_entity.pdbx_description
1 polymer ?
#
loop_
_entity_poly.entity_id
_entity_poly.type
_entity_poly.pdbx_seq_one_letter_code
_entity_poly.pdbx_strand_id
1 'polypeptide(L)'
;MAVRQLLTTLLCLASAVSAIALPKASYSPWNLLNEALEALGGEDKIGEIKGLTYHSPRIFRFHSLMQSYELMRADTYVATSGSQNVSFRLDQGFLEQRIDRHLIPSNHWYWGSQELKPLDFSLVVNEGKDGFACYVKGSNQIYLPQGLAPGYTDCMALLREITVILDPKSKVPYIIRTAEQQPIYGESTKDLYLSDYKKVKGIQFPHRVQTIYNSTTQNLNQVLEDFIIDEVKLNPKSPKGFFDGIDEEKSFAPKSGPKKIPGVLDGVVTEFNTNMLGTAFKNASIENLKVETPLKDLPYVHWVIVDDGDEMGVKQLVIGFENEVIVCDAPPQWSKAVMQWVAENLKKPITHVAPTHHHGDHAGGTADYVATGAKLIVPEVAVDFWSSIPGAAFVTFNQTHPYVHRDSKIQAWFNWEQQAIHAADWSYVAITERCPTNSTMVAFEADAWEAGLDAEGSNQGLMRQWLNQVLTDGLSRDAIVFPAHGKVTPLSELINITAFPYPDFDVTHWKQGAALC
;
A
#
# COMPACT_ATOMS: atom_id res chain seq x y z
N MET A 1 -52.04 -11.13 8.12
CA MET A 1 -51.97 -9.74 7.59
C MET A 1 -51.44 -8.74 8.63
N ALA A 2 -51.68 -8.89 9.94
CA ALA A 2 -51.18 -7.97 10.97
C ALA A 2 -49.69 -8.09 11.36
N VAL A 3 -49.03 -9.24 11.13
CA VAL A 3 -47.59 -9.43 11.45
C VAL A 3 -46.67 -8.75 10.42
N ARG A 4 -47.14 -8.58 9.18
CA ARG A 4 -46.37 -7.92 8.11
C ARG A 4 -46.28 -6.40 8.28
N GLN A 5 -47.27 -5.78 8.94
CA GLN A 5 -47.25 -4.33 9.21
C GLN A 5 -46.40 -3.95 10.42
N LEU A 6 -46.22 -4.85 11.40
CA LEU A 6 -45.39 -4.61 12.59
C LEU A 6 -43.88 -4.63 12.25
N LEU A 7 -43.47 -5.51 11.32
CA LEU A 7 -42.09 -5.55 10.83
C LEU A 7 -41.71 -4.29 10.03
N THR A 8 -42.65 -3.72 9.27
CA THR A 8 -42.41 -2.47 8.53
C THR A 8 -42.30 -1.26 9.46
N THR A 9 -42.97 -1.28 10.62
CA THR A 9 -42.87 -0.19 11.61
C THR A 9 -41.62 -0.30 12.48
N LEU A 10 -41.12 -1.52 12.74
CA LEU A 10 -39.87 -1.73 13.49
C LEU A 10 -38.60 -1.43 12.66
N LEU A 11 -38.66 -1.60 11.34
CA LEU A 11 -37.56 -1.20 10.42
C LEU A 11 -37.43 0.32 10.25
N CYS A 12 -38.44 1.11 10.65
CA CYS A 12 -38.39 2.58 10.60
C CYS A 12 -37.84 3.22 11.90
N LEU A 13 -37.41 2.43 12.89
CA LEU A 13 -36.78 2.92 14.12
C LEU A 13 -35.25 2.82 14.12
N ALA A 14 -34.63 2.38 13.02
CA ALA A 14 -33.21 2.57 12.80
C ALA A 14 -32.96 4.05 12.45
N SER A 15 -32.59 4.82 13.48
CA SER A 15 -31.85 6.09 13.40
C SER A 15 -32.07 6.87 12.10
N ALA A 16 -33.09 7.72 12.11
CA ALA A 16 -33.13 8.88 11.23
C ALA A 16 -31.93 9.79 11.59
N VAL A 17 -30.74 9.43 11.09
CA VAL A 17 -29.82 10.48 10.65
C VAL A 17 -30.64 11.20 9.59
N SER A 18 -31.05 12.42 9.90
CA SER A 18 -31.60 13.33 8.92
C SER A 18 -30.52 13.50 7.85
N ALA A 19 -30.52 12.61 6.86
CA ALA A 19 -30.04 12.96 5.55
C ALA A 19 -31.02 14.03 5.09
N ILE A 20 -30.69 15.28 5.42
CA ILE A 20 -31.28 16.43 4.76
C ILE A 20 -31.07 16.10 3.28
N ALA A 21 -32.16 15.80 2.57
CA ALA A 21 -32.11 15.71 1.13
C ALA A 21 -31.45 17.02 0.69
N LEU A 22 -30.25 16.93 0.11
CA LEU A 22 -29.58 18.10 -0.42
C LEU A 22 -30.62 18.84 -1.25
N PRO A 23 -30.81 20.15 -1.02
CA PRO A 23 -31.80 20.91 -1.76
C PRO A 23 -31.57 20.61 -3.25
N LYS A 24 -32.66 20.24 -3.94
CA LYS A 24 -32.65 19.96 -5.38
C LYS A 24 -31.79 21.05 -6.03
N ALA A 25 -30.68 20.64 -6.67
CA ALA A 25 -29.69 21.60 -7.16
C ALA A 25 -30.40 22.72 -7.91
N SER A 26 -30.34 23.94 -7.39
CA SER A 26 -31.06 25.08 -7.96
C SER A 26 -30.47 25.54 -9.30
N TYR A 27 -29.36 24.91 -9.72
CA TYR A 27 -28.55 25.22 -10.89
C TYR A 27 -28.44 23.99 -11.80
N SER A 28 -28.57 24.20 -13.11
CA SER A 28 -28.26 23.15 -14.09
C SER A 28 -26.74 22.92 -14.13
N PRO A 29 -26.26 21.67 -14.34
CA PRO A 29 -24.84 21.40 -14.55
C PRO A 29 -24.23 22.23 -15.68
N TRP A 30 -25.02 22.52 -16.73
CA TRP A 30 -24.62 23.39 -17.85
C TRP A 30 -24.34 24.82 -17.42
N ASN A 31 -25.15 25.38 -16.52
CA ASN A 31 -24.90 26.74 -16.02
C ASN A 31 -23.60 26.79 -15.21
N LEU A 32 -23.33 25.77 -14.38
CA LEU A 32 -22.08 25.68 -13.62
C LEU A 32 -20.87 25.55 -14.55
N LEU A 33 -20.98 24.74 -15.61
CA LEU A 33 -19.94 24.60 -16.61
C LEU A 33 -19.68 25.91 -17.34
N ASN A 34 -20.74 26.63 -17.76
CA ASN A 34 -20.61 27.91 -18.44
C ASN A 34 -19.98 28.97 -17.53
N GLU A 35 -20.40 29.07 -16.26
CA GLU A 35 -19.78 29.95 -15.26
C GLU A 35 -18.28 29.64 -15.10
N ALA A 36 -17.91 28.34 -15.08
CA ALA A 36 -16.52 27.93 -14.99
C ALA A 36 -15.72 28.29 -16.25
N LEU A 37 -16.28 28.07 -17.44
CA LEU A 37 -15.64 28.41 -18.72
C LEU A 37 -15.43 29.93 -18.84
N GLU A 38 -16.43 30.73 -18.47
CA GLU A 38 -16.30 32.19 -18.40
C GLU A 38 -15.21 32.62 -17.42
N ALA A 39 -15.20 32.06 -16.21
CA ALA A 39 -14.19 32.38 -15.19
C ALA A 39 -12.77 31.97 -15.59
N LEU A 40 -12.63 30.86 -16.32
CA LEU A 40 -11.36 30.38 -16.85
C LEU A 40 -10.85 31.25 -18.01
N GLY A 41 -11.69 31.99 -18.73
CA GLY A 41 -11.24 32.87 -19.81
C GLY A 41 -12.18 32.98 -21.01
N GLY A 42 -13.29 32.22 -21.00
CA GLY A 42 -14.29 32.16 -22.06
C GLY A 42 -14.02 31.03 -23.08
N GLU A 43 -15.11 30.49 -23.64
CA GLU A 43 -15.07 29.37 -24.60
C GLU A 43 -14.17 29.65 -25.82
N ASP A 44 -14.25 30.85 -26.39
CA ASP A 44 -13.47 31.21 -27.58
C ASP A 44 -11.96 31.02 -27.37
N LYS A 45 -11.43 31.55 -26.26
CA LYS A 45 -9.98 31.46 -25.95
C LYS A 45 -9.57 30.05 -25.56
N ILE A 46 -10.42 29.34 -24.81
CA ILE A 46 -10.15 27.95 -24.41
C ILE A 46 -10.16 27.04 -25.64
N GLY A 47 -11.08 27.26 -26.58
CA GLY A 47 -11.20 26.50 -27.83
C GLY A 47 -10.03 26.70 -28.80
N GLU A 48 -9.23 27.76 -28.64
CA GLU A 48 -7.99 27.96 -29.39
C GLU A 48 -6.82 27.09 -28.89
N ILE A 49 -6.95 26.43 -27.73
CA ILE A 49 -5.91 25.56 -27.17
C ILE A 49 -5.96 24.21 -27.88
N LYS A 50 -4.90 23.94 -28.65
CA LYS A 50 -4.62 22.66 -29.32
C LYS A 50 -3.61 21.82 -28.55
N GLY A 51 -2.76 22.46 -27.75
CA GLY A 51 -1.80 21.80 -26.88
C GLY A 51 -1.47 22.64 -25.65
N LEU A 52 -1.07 21.98 -24.57
CA LEU A 52 -0.81 22.60 -23.28
C LEU A 52 0.33 21.87 -22.60
N THR A 53 1.31 22.59 -22.08
CA THR A 53 2.33 22.00 -21.20
C THR A 53 2.43 22.77 -19.90
N TYR A 54 2.31 22.06 -18.78
CA TYR A 54 2.65 22.53 -17.45
C TYR A 54 4.10 22.15 -17.14
N HIS A 55 4.92 23.14 -16.78
CA HIS A 55 6.30 22.95 -16.36
C HIS A 55 6.40 23.13 -14.85
N SER A 56 6.77 22.06 -14.14
CA SER A 56 6.92 22.03 -12.69
C SER A 56 8.35 21.61 -12.34
N PRO A 57 9.31 22.55 -12.27
CA PRO A 57 10.72 22.22 -12.07
C PRO A 57 11.03 21.74 -10.66
N ARG A 58 10.06 21.81 -9.73
CA ARG A 58 10.20 21.39 -8.34
C ARG A 58 8.93 20.70 -7.85
N ILE A 59 9.11 19.51 -7.28
CA ILE A 59 8.13 18.80 -6.46
C ILE A 59 8.60 18.93 -5.01
N PHE A 60 7.78 19.53 -4.15
CA PHE A 60 8.12 19.86 -2.75
C PHE A 60 7.77 18.75 -1.77
N ARG A 61 6.83 17.90 -2.14
CA ARG A 61 6.33 16.82 -1.31
C ARG A 61 6.02 15.61 -2.19
N PHE A 62 6.53 14.45 -1.81
CA PHE A 62 6.12 13.17 -2.38
C PHE A 62 6.23 12.05 -1.33
N HIS A 63 5.11 11.74 -0.68
CA HIS A 63 5.03 10.88 0.51
C HIS A 63 4.18 9.64 0.27
N SER A 64 4.42 8.64 1.12
CA SER A 64 3.62 7.43 1.23
C SER A 64 2.55 7.54 2.31
N LEU A 65 1.45 6.79 2.15
CA LEU A 65 0.65 6.32 3.29
C LEU A 65 1.04 4.89 3.64
N MET A 66 1.07 4.01 2.64
CA MET A 66 1.47 2.60 2.72
C MET A 66 2.75 2.29 3.48
N GLN A 67 3.76 3.16 3.37
CA GLN A 67 5.13 2.93 3.83
C GLN A 67 5.48 3.89 5.00
N SER A 68 4.46 4.48 5.62
CA SER A 68 4.63 5.42 6.72
C SER A 68 5.15 4.70 7.96
N TYR A 69 5.89 5.40 8.81
CA TYR A 69 6.16 4.87 10.13
C TYR A 69 4.90 5.00 11.00
N GLU A 70 4.27 6.16 10.97
CA GLU A 70 3.04 6.47 11.71
C GLU A 70 1.78 5.98 10.97
N LEU A 71 0.90 5.29 11.70
CA LEU A 71 -0.33 4.68 11.17
C LEU A 71 -1.24 5.63 10.38
N MET A 72 -1.26 6.91 10.76
CA MET A 72 -2.26 7.89 10.31
C MET A 72 -1.64 9.15 9.69
N ARG A 73 -0.34 9.13 9.38
CA ARG A 73 0.37 10.26 8.80
C ARG A 73 1.21 9.80 7.62
N ALA A 74 1.19 10.60 6.56
CA ALA A 74 2.13 10.40 5.46
C ALA A 74 3.49 11.02 5.85
N ASP A 75 4.30 10.31 6.64
CA ASP A 75 5.57 10.80 7.19
C ASP A 75 6.81 10.27 6.44
N THR A 76 6.66 9.17 5.71
CA THR A 76 7.70 8.63 4.83
C THR A 76 7.71 9.33 3.48
N TYR A 77 8.85 9.92 3.12
CA TYR A 77 9.12 10.39 1.76
C TYR A 77 9.39 9.19 0.85
N VAL A 78 8.76 9.13 -0.32
CA VAL A 78 9.16 8.18 -1.38
C VAL A 78 10.11 8.84 -2.38
N ALA A 79 10.03 10.16 -2.55
CA ALA A 79 11.07 10.96 -3.19
C ALA A 79 11.33 12.23 -2.37
N THR A 80 12.59 12.62 -2.30
CA THR A 80 13.02 13.83 -1.56
C THR A 80 12.92 15.08 -2.42
N SER A 81 12.97 14.93 -3.74
CA SER A 81 12.81 16.01 -4.70
C SER A 81 12.49 15.45 -6.09
N GLY A 82 12.11 16.33 -7.00
CA GLY A 82 11.87 15.96 -8.39
C GLY A 82 11.38 17.12 -9.23
N SER A 83 11.10 16.83 -10.49
CA SER A 83 10.46 17.75 -11.43
C SER A 83 9.52 16.98 -12.36
N GLN A 84 8.57 17.68 -12.95
CA GLN A 84 7.71 17.10 -13.97
C GLN A 84 7.27 18.11 -15.02
N ASN A 85 7.08 17.60 -16.23
CA ASN A 85 6.34 18.27 -17.29
C ASN A 85 5.12 17.43 -17.65
N VAL A 86 3.94 18.06 -17.66
CA VAL A 86 2.70 17.41 -18.09
C VAL A 86 2.24 18.10 -19.36
N SER A 87 2.26 17.38 -20.47
CA SER A 87 1.88 17.88 -21.78
C SER A 87 0.60 17.23 -22.26
N PHE A 88 -0.23 17.99 -22.97
CA PHE A 88 -1.50 17.57 -23.53
C PHE A 88 -1.62 17.94 -25.00
N ARG A 89 -2.26 17.08 -25.79
CA ARG A 89 -2.78 17.39 -27.12
C ARG A 89 -4.31 17.30 -27.08
N LEU A 90 -4.97 18.34 -27.59
CA LEU A 90 -6.41 18.57 -27.39
C LEU A 90 -7.19 18.76 -28.71
N ASP A 91 -6.51 18.78 -29.86
CA ASP A 91 -7.11 19.11 -31.16
C ASP A 91 -7.60 17.91 -31.97
N GLN A 92 -7.59 16.70 -31.40
CA GLN A 92 -7.97 15.45 -32.08
C GLN A 92 -9.36 14.92 -31.70
N GLY A 93 -10.06 15.57 -30.77
CA GLY A 93 -11.37 15.12 -30.27
C GLY A 93 -11.30 14.04 -29.19
N PHE A 94 -10.11 13.70 -28.71
CA PHE A 94 -9.84 12.88 -27.53
C PHE A 94 -8.58 13.40 -26.82
N LEU A 95 -8.38 13.03 -25.55
CA LEU A 95 -7.22 13.45 -24.78
C LEU A 95 -6.00 12.60 -25.11
N GLU A 96 -4.88 13.27 -25.34
CA GLU A 96 -3.56 12.66 -25.20
C GLU A 96 -2.75 13.43 -24.19
N GLN A 97 -2.07 12.70 -23.32
CA GLN A 97 -1.26 13.23 -22.25
C GLN A 97 0.13 12.57 -22.28
N ARG A 98 1.14 13.34 -21.92
CA ARG A 98 2.48 12.84 -21.62
C ARG A 98 2.97 13.44 -20.32
N ILE A 99 3.43 12.59 -19.42
CA ILE A 99 4.05 12.96 -18.15
C ILE A 99 5.53 12.60 -18.26
N ASP A 100 6.39 13.61 -18.34
CA ASP A 100 7.84 13.44 -18.21
C ASP A 100 8.23 13.80 -16.78
N ARG A 101 8.82 12.86 -16.04
CA ARG A 101 9.09 13.03 -14.62
C ARG A 101 10.52 12.62 -14.28
N HIS A 102 11.11 13.39 -13.37
CA HIS A 102 12.40 13.12 -12.75
C HIS A 102 12.20 13.09 -11.24
N LEU A 103 12.60 12.01 -10.59
CA LEU A 103 12.49 11.84 -9.14
C LEU A 103 13.83 11.46 -8.53
N ILE A 104 14.12 12.03 -7.36
CA ILE A 104 15.22 11.61 -6.49
C ILE A 104 14.62 10.74 -5.37
N PRO A 105 14.82 9.41 -5.40
CA PRO A 105 14.33 8.52 -4.35
C PRO A 105 14.82 8.96 -2.97
N SER A 106 14.03 8.70 -1.93
CA SER A 106 14.49 8.86 -0.55
C SER A 106 15.33 7.67 -0.09
N ASN A 107 15.97 7.81 1.08
CA ASN A 107 16.67 6.73 1.75
C ASN A 107 15.76 5.58 2.21
N HIS A 108 14.44 5.76 2.22
CA HIS A 108 13.51 4.66 2.47
C HIS A 108 13.75 3.49 1.50
N TRP A 109 14.13 3.79 0.26
CA TRP A 109 14.28 2.80 -0.80
C TRP A 109 15.60 2.03 -0.83
N TYR A 110 16.46 2.14 0.19
CA TYR A 110 17.75 1.42 0.18
C TYR A 110 17.58 -0.10 -0.04
N TRP A 111 16.48 -0.66 0.44
CA TRP A 111 16.11 -2.07 0.23
C TRP A 111 15.77 -2.39 -1.24
N GLY A 112 15.16 -1.45 -1.97
CA GLY A 112 14.76 -1.64 -3.38
C GLY A 112 15.81 -1.19 -4.39
N SER A 113 16.67 -0.23 -4.02
CA SER A 113 17.76 0.29 -4.84
C SER A 113 18.86 0.92 -3.97
N GLN A 114 19.95 0.18 -3.73
CA GLN A 114 21.04 0.64 -2.86
C GLN A 114 21.71 1.94 -3.33
N GLU A 115 21.81 2.14 -4.65
CA GLU A 115 22.45 3.33 -5.22
C GLU A 115 21.52 4.55 -5.22
N LEU A 116 20.22 4.36 -4.98
CA LEU A 116 19.18 5.40 -5.01
C LEU A 116 19.28 6.31 -6.25
N LYS A 117 19.56 5.70 -7.40
CA LYS A 117 19.72 6.43 -8.67
C LYS A 117 18.43 7.19 -9.01
N PRO A 118 18.53 8.40 -9.57
CA PRO A 118 17.35 9.14 -10.02
C PRO A 118 16.51 8.35 -11.03
N LEU A 119 15.20 8.46 -10.89
CA LEU A 119 14.24 7.85 -11.79
C LEU A 119 13.76 8.89 -12.79
N ASP A 120 14.13 8.68 -14.06
CA ASP A 120 13.66 9.46 -15.19
C ASP A 120 12.70 8.63 -16.03
N PHE A 121 11.45 9.04 -16.09
CA PHE A 121 10.46 8.32 -16.88
C PHE A 121 9.51 9.21 -17.68
N SER A 122 8.94 8.62 -18.71
CA SER A 122 7.90 9.23 -19.55
C SER A 122 6.72 8.27 -19.66
N LEU A 123 5.55 8.70 -19.18
CA LEU A 123 4.28 7.98 -19.33
C LEU A 123 3.41 8.71 -20.34
N VAL A 124 2.95 8.00 -21.37
CA VAL A 124 2.01 8.50 -22.37
C VAL A 124 0.65 7.89 -22.12
N VAL A 125 -0.41 8.70 -22.15
CA VAL A 125 -1.81 8.26 -22.05
C VAL A 125 -2.58 8.77 -23.28
N ASN A 126 -3.41 7.91 -23.86
CA ASN A 126 -4.22 8.21 -25.03
C ASN A 126 -5.65 7.68 -24.80
N GLU A 127 -6.66 8.53 -24.92
CA GLU A 127 -8.08 8.19 -24.73
C GLU A 127 -8.83 7.86 -26.04
N GLY A 128 -8.11 7.66 -27.14
CA GLY A 128 -8.70 7.29 -28.42
C GLY A 128 -9.40 5.93 -28.40
N LYS A 129 -9.95 5.51 -29.55
CA LYS A 129 -10.69 4.24 -29.70
C LYS A 129 -9.89 3.01 -29.25
N ASP A 130 -8.56 3.03 -29.44
CA ASP A 130 -7.62 2.02 -28.97
C ASP A 130 -6.72 2.62 -27.87
N GLY A 131 -7.35 3.28 -26.91
CA GLY A 131 -6.70 4.03 -25.84
C GLY A 131 -5.75 3.18 -25.01
N PHE A 132 -4.74 3.83 -24.45
CA PHE A 132 -3.63 3.16 -23.77
C PHE A 132 -2.90 4.09 -22.78
N ALA A 133 -2.06 3.49 -21.94
CA ALA A 133 -1.11 4.08 -21.01
C ALA A 133 0.21 3.30 -21.16
N CYS A 134 1.27 3.99 -21.52
CA CYS A 134 2.53 3.36 -21.93
C CYS A 134 3.74 4.12 -21.34
N TYR A 135 4.58 3.41 -20.59
CA TYR A 135 5.91 3.90 -20.25
C TYR A 135 6.79 3.82 -21.49
N VAL A 136 7.15 4.98 -22.05
CA VAL A 136 7.94 5.09 -23.28
C VAL A 136 9.43 5.37 -23.05
N LYS A 137 9.78 5.69 -21.80
CA LYS A 137 11.15 5.86 -21.31
C LYS A 137 11.13 5.57 -19.81
N GLY A 138 12.03 4.72 -19.32
CA GLY A 138 12.12 4.40 -17.89
C GLY A 138 10.80 3.93 -17.29
N SER A 139 10.73 3.90 -15.97
CA SER A 139 9.50 3.63 -15.22
C SER A 139 9.54 4.30 -13.85
N ASN A 140 8.41 4.26 -13.15
CA ASN A 140 8.33 4.68 -11.76
C ASN A 140 8.62 3.53 -10.77
N GLN A 141 9.14 2.38 -11.20
CA GLN A 141 9.38 1.22 -10.32
C GLN A 141 10.81 1.23 -9.79
N ILE A 142 10.96 1.31 -8.47
CA ILE A 142 12.26 1.48 -7.80
C ILE A 142 13.24 0.30 -8.01
N TYR A 143 12.69 -0.91 -8.13
CA TYR A 143 13.45 -2.15 -8.29
C TYR A 143 13.79 -2.48 -9.75
N LEU A 144 13.23 -1.76 -10.72
CA LEU A 144 13.55 -1.99 -12.14
C LEU A 144 14.84 -1.25 -12.55
N PRO A 145 15.64 -1.82 -13.48
CA PRO A 145 16.82 -1.15 -14.02
C PRO A 145 16.52 0.24 -14.57
N GLN A 146 17.44 1.18 -14.33
CA GLN A 146 17.29 2.55 -14.83
C GLN A 146 17.13 2.59 -16.35
N GLY A 147 16.15 3.36 -16.82
CA GLY A 147 15.87 3.53 -18.25
C GLY A 147 15.05 2.39 -18.88
N LEU A 148 14.85 1.27 -18.18
CA LEU A 148 13.96 0.21 -18.63
C LEU A 148 12.52 0.74 -18.70
N ALA A 149 11.95 0.70 -19.90
CA ALA A 149 10.56 1.06 -20.15
C ALA A 149 9.72 -0.22 -20.26
N PRO A 150 8.87 -0.55 -19.29
CA PRO A 150 8.05 -1.77 -19.32
C PRO A 150 6.98 -1.74 -20.41
N GLY A 151 6.71 -0.58 -21.01
CA GLY A 151 5.73 -0.41 -22.07
C GLY A 151 4.31 -0.20 -21.55
N TYR A 152 3.36 -0.85 -22.19
CA TYR A 152 1.93 -0.72 -21.90
C TYR A 152 1.60 -1.21 -20.48
N THR A 153 0.83 -0.42 -19.74
CA THR A 153 0.44 -0.69 -18.33
C THR A 153 -1.08 -0.74 -18.13
N ASP A 154 -1.83 -0.73 -19.23
CA ASP A 154 -3.29 -0.61 -19.28
C ASP A 154 -4.07 -1.75 -18.65
N CYS A 155 -3.50 -2.95 -18.64
CA CYS A 155 -4.11 -4.10 -17.98
C CYS A 155 -4.35 -3.84 -16.47
N MET A 156 -3.71 -2.81 -15.92
CA MET A 156 -3.81 -2.38 -14.53
C MET A 156 -4.43 -0.98 -14.36
N ALA A 157 -4.90 -0.35 -15.44
CA ALA A 157 -5.51 0.98 -15.40
C ALA A 157 -7.03 0.90 -15.20
N LEU A 158 -7.56 1.78 -14.34
CA LEU A 158 -8.97 1.78 -13.94
C LEU A 158 -9.68 3.03 -14.46
N LEU A 159 -10.82 2.84 -15.10
CA LEU A 159 -11.74 3.94 -15.43
C LEU A 159 -12.36 4.48 -14.13
N ARG A 160 -12.13 5.76 -13.85
CA ARG A 160 -12.65 6.44 -12.66
C ARG A 160 -13.61 7.55 -13.06
N GLU A 161 -14.69 7.66 -12.30
CA GLU A 161 -15.51 8.88 -12.34
C GLU A 161 -14.70 10.03 -11.74
N ILE A 162 -14.65 11.14 -12.47
CA ILE A 162 -13.99 12.37 -12.03
C ILE A 162 -15.08 13.35 -11.61
N THR A 163 -14.96 13.89 -10.40
CA THR A 163 -15.80 14.99 -9.93
C THR A 163 -14.97 16.27 -9.91
N VAL A 164 -15.44 17.31 -10.60
CA VAL A 164 -14.84 18.65 -10.55
C VAL A 164 -15.65 19.53 -9.60
N ILE A 165 -15.01 20.02 -8.55
CA ILE A 165 -15.61 20.92 -7.55
C ILE A 165 -15.08 22.32 -7.82
N LEU A 166 -15.99 23.26 -8.07
CA LEU A 166 -15.66 24.67 -8.35
C LEU A 166 -15.60 25.49 -7.07
N ASP A 167 -14.70 26.47 -7.00
CA ASP A 167 -14.73 27.46 -5.93
C ASP A 167 -15.99 28.34 -6.08
N PRO A 168 -16.84 28.47 -5.04
CA PRO A 168 -18.12 29.16 -5.19
C PRO A 168 -17.98 30.66 -5.51
N LYS A 169 -16.83 31.28 -5.20
CA LYS A 169 -16.58 32.71 -5.39
C LYS A 169 -15.95 33.02 -6.75
N SER A 170 -14.85 32.35 -7.08
CA SER A 170 -14.07 32.57 -8.29
C SER A 170 -14.52 31.71 -9.46
N LYS A 171 -15.33 30.67 -9.21
CA LYS A 171 -15.93 29.75 -10.19
C LYS A 171 -14.94 28.88 -10.98
N VAL A 172 -13.63 29.05 -10.76
CA VAL A 172 -12.61 28.16 -11.33
C VAL A 172 -12.63 26.80 -10.61
N PRO A 173 -12.15 25.71 -11.25
CA PRO A 173 -11.94 24.44 -10.57
C PRO A 173 -11.09 24.60 -9.31
N TYR A 174 -11.48 23.93 -8.24
CA TYR A 174 -10.77 23.96 -6.96
C TYR A 174 -10.30 22.56 -6.55
N ILE A 175 -11.13 21.54 -6.77
CA ILE A 175 -10.76 20.15 -6.53
C ILE A 175 -11.14 19.31 -7.75
N ILE A 176 -10.21 18.46 -8.19
CA ILE A 176 -10.51 17.34 -9.07
C ILE A 176 -10.43 16.07 -8.23
N ARG A 177 -11.57 15.42 -8.02
CA ARG A 177 -11.72 14.28 -7.12
C ARG A 177 -11.90 12.99 -7.90
N THR A 178 -11.19 11.96 -7.45
CA THR A 178 -11.53 10.57 -7.76
C THR A 178 -11.89 9.84 -6.47
N ALA A 179 -13.02 9.14 -6.48
CA ALA A 179 -13.40 8.23 -5.39
C ALA A 179 -12.73 6.86 -5.60
N GLU A 180 -12.39 6.21 -4.50
CA GLU A 180 -11.79 4.89 -4.50
C GLU A 180 -12.16 4.10 -3.24
N GLN A 181 -11.91 2.80 -3.30
CA GLN A 181 -12.06 1.88 -2.17
C GLN A 181 -10.68 1.34 -1.83
N GLN A 182 -10.32 1.37 -0.56
CA GLN A 182 -9.05 0.82 -0.06
C GLN A 182 -9.38 -0.23 1.03
N PRO A 183 -8.70 -1.40 1.07
CA PRO A 183 -9.08 -2.50 1.96
C PRO A 183 -9.11 -2.15 3.47
N ILE A 184 -8.24 -1.24 3.89
CA ILE A 184 -8.07 -0.78 5.27
C ILE A 184 -8.81 0.54 5.48
N TYR A 185 -8.59 1.57 4.65
CA TYR A 185 -9.19 2.89 4.84
C TYR A 185 -10.66 2.97 4.41
N GLY A 186 -11.18 1.96 3.73
CA GLY A 186 -12.55 1.93 3.20
C GLY A 186 -12.75 2.98 2.11
N GLU A 187 -13.93 3.63 2.12
CA GLU A 187 -14.26 4.67 1.15
C GLU A 187 -13.33 5.87 1.30
N SER A 188 -12.60 6.15 0.22
CA SER A 188 -11.54 7.16 0.20
C SER A 188 -11.62 8.01 -1.06
N THR A 189 -10.97 9.16 -1.03
CA THR A 189 -10.87 10.07 -2.18
C THR A 189 -9.44 10.53 -2.36
N LYS A 190 -8.99 10.53 -3.61
CA LYS A 190 -7.76 11.18 -4.03
C LYS A 190 -8.11 12.48 -4.73
N ASP A 191 -7.82 13.58 -4.04
CA ASP A 191 -8.22 14.93 -4.43
C ASP A 191 -7.01 15.72 -4.93
N LEU A 192 -7.11 16.24 -6.14
CA LEU A 192 -6.18 17.22 -6.67
C LEU A 192 -6.69 18.63 -6.36
N TYR A 193 -6.08 19.29 -5.38
CA TYR A 193 -6.37 20.68 -5.03
C TYR A 193 -5.62 21.62 -5.96
N LEU A 194 -6.37 22.55 -6.56
CA LEU A 194 -5.89 23.52 -7.53
C LEU A 194 -5.98 24.92 -6.95
N SER A 195 -4.86 25.62 -6.90
CA SER A 195 -4.79 26.96 -6.30
C SER A 195 -3.75 27.86 -6.98
N ASP A 196 -3.66 29.11 -6.51
CA ASP A 196 -2.78 30.15 -7.07
C ASP A 196 -3.00 30.35 -8.58
N TYR A 197 -4.26 30.56 -8.97
CA TYR A 197 -4.60 30.74 -10.40
C TYR A 197 -3.98 32.01 -10.98
N LYS A 198 -3.31 31.87 -12.14
CA LYS A 198 -2.72 32.99 -12.89
C LYS A 198 -3.16 32.98 -14.34
N LYS A 199 -3.23 34.18 -14.93
CA LYS A 199 -3.61 34.37 -16.32
C LYS A 199 -2.43 34.14 -17.26
N VAL A 200 -2.61 33.26 -18.24
CA VAL A 200 -1.71 33.08 -19.38
C VAL A 200 -2.51 33.29 -20.66
N LYS A 201 -2.15 34.34 -21.42
CA LYS A 201 -2.91 34.81 -22.60
C LYS A 201 -4.41 35.00 -22.33
N GLY A 202 -4.75 35.42 -21.10
CA GLY A 202 -6.13 35.69 -20.71
C GLY A 202 -6.93 34.47 -20.24
N ILE A 203 -6.30 33.30 -20.12
CA ILE A 203 -6.88 32.07 -19.59
C ILE A 203 -6.27 31.78 -18.22
N GLN A 204 -7.07 31.36 -17.24
CA GLN A 204 -6.67 31.06 -15.88
C GLN A 204 -6.15 29.62 -15.78
N PHE A 205 -4.95 29.47 -15.22
CA PHE A 205 -4.35 28.16 -14.92
C PHE A 205 -3.92 28.10 -13.46
N PRO A 206 -4.05 26.94 -12.79
CA PRO A 206 -3.53 26.79 -11.42
C PRO A 206 -2.00 26.81 -11.45
N HIS A 207 -1.37 27.43 -10.45
CA HIS A 207 0.09 27.39 -10.28
C HIS A 207 0.54 26.57 -9.07
N ARG A 208 -0.37 26.17 -8.18
CA ARG A 208 -0.07 25.20 -7.13
C ARG A 208 -1.04 24.04 -7.17
N VAL A 209 -0.48 22.84 -7.06
CA VAL A 209 -1.21 21.59 -7.11
C VAL A 209 -0.82 20.75 -5.91
N GLN A 210 -1.82 20.27 -5.18
CA GLN A 210 -1.62 19.34 -4.07
C GLN A 210 -2.48 18.09 -4.28
N THR A 211 -1.88 16.92 -4.16
CA THR A 211 -2.62 15.65 -4.10
C THR A 211 -2.86 15.31 -2.64
N ILE A 212 -4.13 15.29 -2.24
CA ILE A 212 -4.56 14.99 -0.89
C ILE A 212 -5.36 13.69 -0.89
N TYR A 213 -4.97 12.77 -0.02
CA TYR A 213 -5.69 11.55 0.25
C TYR A 213 -6.59 11.74 1.46
N ASN A 214 -7.87 11.44 1.28
CA ASN A 214 -8.85 11.52 2.36
C ASN A 214 -9.59 10.19 2.53
N SER A 215 -9.85 9.82 3.78
CA SER A 215 -10.78 8.75 4.14
C SER A 215 -11.71 9.26 5.23
N THR A 216 -13.01 9.12 5.00
CA THR A 216 -14.02 9.53 5.99
C THR A 216 -14.10 8.55 7.16
N THR A 217 -13.84 7.27 6.90
CA THR A 217 -13.81 6.20 7.91
C THR A 217 -12.76 6.48 8.98
N GLN A 218 -11.61 7.02 8.57
CA GLN A 218 -10.44 7.20 9.42
C GLN A 218 -10.13 8.66 9.75
N ASN A 219 -11.01 9.60 9.35
CA ASN A 219 -10.77 11.05 9.44
C ASN A 219 -9.37 11.46 8.92
N LEU A 220 -8.92 10.77 7.86
CA LEU A 220 -7.62 10.93 7.24
C LEU A 220 -7.67 12.11 6.28
N ASN A 221 -6.65 12.96 6.32
CA ASN A 221 -6.46 14.08 5.39
C ASN A 221 -4.95 14.34 5.23
N GLN A 222 -4.32 13.65 4.29
CA GLN A 222 -2.87 13.64 4.13
C GLN A 222 -2.45 14.16 2.75
N VAL A 223 -1.52 15.11 2.75
CA VAL A 223 -0.91 15.62 1.51
C VAL A 223 0.15 14.63 1.05
N LEU A 224 -0.12 13.92 -0.05
CA LEU A 224 0.82 12.98 -0.65
C LEU A 224 1.79 13.67 -1.60
N GLU A 225 1.32 14.67 -2.34
CA GLU A 225 2.13 15.38 -3.33
C GLU A 225 1.85 16.89 -3.28
N ASP A 226 2.89 17.71 -3.48
CA ASP A 226 2.79 19.17 -3.58
C ASP A 226 3.82 19.68 -4.58
N PHE A 227 3.37 20.38 -5.62
CA PHE A 227 4.24 21.00 -6.61
C PHE A 227 3.69 22.33 -7.10
N ILE A 228 4.60 23.13 -7.65
CA ILE A 228 4.28 24.42 -8.28
C ILE A 228 4.51 24.27 -9.78
N ILE A 229 3.52 24.73 -10.55
CA ILE A 229 3.64 24.94 -11.99
C ILE A 229 4.28 26.32 -12.14
N ASP A 230 5.55 26.35 -12.54
CA ASP A 230 6.28 27.62 -12.73
C ASP A 230 5.91 28.27 -14.06
N GLU A 231 5.64 27.47 -15.11
CA GLU A 231 5.33 27.94 -16.45
C GLU A 231 4.21 27.13 -17.11
N VAL A 232 3.32 27.82 -17.83
CA VAL A 232 2.29 27.22 -18.69
C VAL A 232 2.56 27.61 -20.13
N LYS A 233 2.78 26.63 -21.01
CA LYS A 233 2.95 26.84 -22.45
C LYS A 233 1.69 26.44 -23.21
N LEU A 234 1.15 27.39 -23.97
CA LEU A 234 0.00 27.18 -24.85
C LEU A 234 0.46 26.93 -26.27
N ASN A 235 -0.14 25.92 -26.90
CA ASN A 235 0.15 25.45 -28.25
C ASN A 235 1.65 25.22 -28.52
N PRO A 236 2.37 24.50 -27.63
CA PRO A 236 3.77 24.18 -27.86
C PRO A 236 3.91 23.28 -29.10
N LYS A 237 5.03 23.42 -29.82
CA LYS A 237 5.36 22.50 -30.91
C LYS A 237 5.93 21.22 -30.32
N SER A 238 5.24 20.11 -30.50
CA SER A 238 5.74 18.79 -30.12
C SER A 238 6.42 18.09 -31.31
N PRO A 239 7.52 17.35 -31.09
CA PRO A 239 8.09 16.48 -32.10
C PRO A 239 7.07 15.45 -32.62
N LYS A 240 7.32 14.91 -33.82
CA LYS A 240 6.53 13.78 -34.34
C LYS A 240 6.67 12.59 -33.39
N GLY A 241 5.55 11.94 -33.08
CA GLY A 241 5.48 10.78 -32.20
C GLY A 241 5.67 11.07 -30.71
N PHE A 242 5.58 12.34 -30.29
CA PHE A 242 5.74 12.71 -28.89
C PHE A 242 4.72 12.04 -27.94
N PHE A 243 3.51 11.74 -28.44
CA PHE A 243 2.42 11.07 -27.74
C PHE A 243 2.18 9.63 -28.22
N ASP A 244 3.15 9.04 -28.94
CA ASP A 244 3.03 7.65 -29.40
C ASP A 244 3.54 6.70 -28.30
N GLY A 245 2.92 5.52 -28.18
CA GLY A 245 3.44 4.42 -27.37
C GLY A 245 4.65 3.74 -28.03
N ILE A 246 5.29 2.81 -27.33
CA ILE A 246 6.34 1.96 -27.92
C ILE A 246 5.72 0.87 -28.81
N ASP A 247 6.57 0.24 -29.65
CA ASP A 247 6.18 -0.97 -30.38
C ASP A 247 5.74 -2.06 -29.39
N GLU A 248 4.58 -2.69 -29.62
CA GLU A 248 3.99 -3.67 -28.71
C GLU A 248 4.90 -4.88 -28.45
N GLU A 249 5.70 -5.28 -29.44
CA GLU A 249 6.69 -6.36 -29.31
C GLU A 249 7.81 -6.06 -28.29
N LYS A 250 8.00 -4.78 -27.94
CA LYS A 250 8.99 -4.34 -26.94
C LYS A 250 8.38 -4.15 -25.54
N SER A 251 7.07 -4.34 -25.41
CA SER A 251 6.33 -4.16 -24.17
C SER A 251 6.24 -5.46 -23.39
N PHE A 252 6.21 -5.38 -22.06
CA PHE A 252 6.03 -6.54 -21.19
C PHE A 252 4.58 -7.03 -21.15
N ALA A 253 3.64 -6.13 -21.44
CA ALA A 253 2.23 -6.42 -21.56
C ALA A 253 1.68 -5.96 -22.91
N PRO A 254 0.65 -6.63 -23.45
CA PRO A 254 0.03 -6.21 -24.70
C PRO A 254 -0.68 -4.87 -24.54
N LYS A 255 -0.80 -4.14 -25.65
CA LYS A 255 -1.61 -2.94 -25.72
C LYS A 255 -3.07 -3.34 -25.52
N SER A 256 -3.70 -2.78 -24.50
CA SER A 256 -5.12 -3.04 -24.21
C SER A 256 -5.76 -1.79 -23.64
N GLY A 257 -7.09 -1.69 -23.67
CA GLY A 257 -7.78 -0.65 -22.93
C GLY A 257 -7.80 -0.94 -21.42
N PRO A 258 -8.06 0.07 -20.57
CA PRO A 258 -8.14 -0.09 -19.12
C PRO A 258 -9.17 -1.14 -18.70
N LYS A 259 -8.81 -2.02 -17.76
CA LYS A 259 -9.67 -3.08 -17.23
C LYS A 259 -9.56 -3.19 -15.72
N LYS A 260 -10.69 -3.44 -15.06
CA LYS A 260 -10.70 -3.78 -13.64
C LYS A 260 -10.03 -5.14 -13.44
N ILE A 261 -9.14 -5.22 -12.45
CA ILE A 261 -8.54 -6.48 -12.02
C ILE A 261 -9.47 -7.12 -10.98
N PRO A 262 -10.00 -8.33 -11.22
CA PRO A 262 -10.88 -8.98 -10.26
C PRO A 262 -10.22 -9.13 -8.88
N GLY A 263 -10.93 -8.71 -7.83
CA GLY A 263 -10.44 -8.81 -6.44
C GLY A 263 -9.44 -7.73 -6.00
N VAL A 264 -9.08 -6.79 -6.88
CA VAL A 264 -8.19 -5.66 -6.51
C VAL A 264 -9.00 -4.39 -6.42
N LEU A 265 -8.95 -3.75 -5.27
CA LEU A 265 -9.60 -2.46 -5.07
C LEU A 265 -8.74 -1.33 -5.64
N ASP A 266 -9.41 -0.29 -6.13
CA ASP A 266 -8.80 0.83 -6.85
C ASP A 266 -7.75 1.58 -6.00
N GLY A 267 -7.95 1.64 -4.68
CA GLY A 267 -7.02 2.27 -3.75
C GLY A 267 -5.66 1.56 -3.70
N VAL A 268 -5.64 0.22 -3.81
CA VAL A 268 -4.39 -0.57 -3.83
C VAL A 268 -3.57 -0.22 -5.07
N VAL A 269 -4.22 -0.16 -6.23
CA VAL A 269 -3.56 0.22 -7.50
C VAL A 269 -2.97 1.63 -7.40
N THR A 270 -3.71 2.55 -6.81
CA THR A 270 -3.24 3.93 -6.60
C THR A 270 -2.05 3.99 -5.68
N GLU A 271 -2.14 3.31 -4.54
CA GLU A 271 -1.14 3.32 -3.50
C GLU A 271 0.20 2.79 -4.02
N PHE A 272 0.22 1.60 -4.65
CA PHE A 272 1.46 1.04 -5.20
C PHE A 272 2.09 1.94 -6.29
N ASN A 273 1.27 2.53 -7.18
CA ASN A 273 1.78 3.46 -8.20
C ASN A 273 2.38 4.74 -7.60
N THR A 274 1.73 5.32 -6.59
CA THR A 274 2.23 6.52 -5.91
C THR A 274 3.49 6.26 -5.12
N ASN A 275 3.70 5.01 -4.70
CA ASN A 275 4.83 4.56 -3.91
C ASN A 275 5.98 4.00 -4.75
N MET A 276 6.04 4.29 -6.05
CA MET A 276 7.15 3.81 -6.88
C MET A 276 7.33 2.27 -6.91
N LEU A 277 6.26 1.52 -6.60
CA LEU A 277 6.23 0.06 -6.70
C LEU A 277 5.52 -0.42 -7.98
N GLY A 278 4.95 0.48 -8.76
CA GLY A 278 4.22 0.13 -9.99
C GLY A 278 2.95 -0.69 -9.71
N THR A 279 2.52 -1.48 -10.69
CA THR A 279 1.33 -2.36 -10.56
C THR A 279 1.66 -3.75 -11.04
N ALA A 280 2.66 -4.38 -10.44
CA ALA A 280 2.99 -5.77 -10.73
C ALA A 280 2.11 -6.71 -9.89
N PHE A 281 0.79 -6.66 -10.12
CA PHE A 281 -0.13 -7.59 -9.49
C PHE A 281 0.03 -8.99 -10.08
N LYS A 282 0.25 -9.99 -9.21
CA LYS A 282 0.43 -11.38 -9.63
C LYS A 282 -0.91 -12.10 -9.71
N ASN A 283 -0.97 -13.14 -10.53
CA ASN A 283 -2.13 -14.01 -10.57
C ASN A 283 -2.14 -14.90 -9.31
N ALA A 284 -2.74 -14.40 -8.23
CA ALA A 284 -2.82 -15.11 -6.96
C ALA A 284 -3.80 -16.29 -7.06
N SER A 285 -3.29 -17.50 -6.92
CA SER A 285 -4.08 -18.73 -6.91
C SER A 285 -3.39 -19.80 -6.04
N ILE A 286 -4.13 -20.83 -5.66
CA ILE A 286 -3.57 -21.92 -4.86
C ILE A 286 -2.47 -22.69 -5.61
N GLU A 287 -2.55 -22.77 -6.94
CA GLU A 287 -1.55 -23.45 -7.79
C GLU A 287 -0.20 -22.72 -7.79
N ASN A 288 -0.21 -21.41 -7.55
CA ASN A 288 0.99 -20.59 -7.48
C ASN A 288 1.51 -20.44 -6.05
N LEU A 289 0.77 -20.93 -5.05
CA LEU A 289 1.16 -20.88 -3.65
C LEU A 289 2.18 -21.97 -3.33
N LYS A 290 3.31 -21.60 -2.73
CA LYS A 290 4.29 -22.56 -2.21
C LYS A 290 4.24 -22.54 -0.70
N VAL A 291 4.21 -23.73 -0.08
CA VAL A 291 4.18 -23.84 1.37
C VAL A 291 5.25 -24.81 1.85
N GLU A 292 6.09 -24.34 2.75
CA GLU A 292 7.17 -25.10 3.35
C GLU A 292 6.92 -25.31 4.85
N THR A 293 7.41 -26.42 5.39
CA THR A 293 7.34 -26.74 6.83
C THR A 293 8.72 -27.25 7.24
N PRO A 294 9.71 -26.35 7.32
CA PRO A 294 11.12 -26.76 7.36
C PRO A 294 11.52 -27.37 8.71
N LEU A 295 10.73 -27.16 9.76
CA LEU A 295 11.06 -27.63 11.11
C LEU A 295 10.27 -28.88 11.48
N LYS A 296 10.99 -29.99 11.69
CA LYS A 296 10.39 -31.28 12.08
C LYS A 296 9.77 -31.25 13.48
N ASP A 297 10.38 -30.49 14.39
CA ASP A 297 9.95 -30.42 15.80
C ASP A 297 8.81 -29.39 16.00
N LEU A 298 8.54 -28.55 15.00
CA LEU A 298 7.41 -27.63 14.95
C LEU A 298 6.61 -27.83 13.65
N PRO A 299 5.99 -29.01 13.45
CA PRO A 299 5.32 -29.36 12.19
C PRO A 299 4.03 -28.56 11.94
N TYR A 300 3.68 -27.65 12.85
CA TYR A 300 2.50 -26.80 12.83
C TYR A 300 2.79 -25.37 12.35
N VAL A 301 4.05 -25.06 12.05
CA VAL A 301 4.51 -23.76 11.58
C VAL A 301 4.82 -23.87 10.10
N HIS A 302 4.02 -23.20 9.27
CA HIS A 302 4.10 -23.27 7.82
C HIS A 302 4.54 -21.93 7.25
N TRP A 303 5.63 -21.92 6.48
CA TRP A 303 6.10 -20.75 5.75
C TRP A 303 5.44 -20.72 4.39
N VAL A 304 4.56 -19.74 4.18
CA VAL A 304 3.74 -19.62 2.99
C VAL A 304 4.35 -18.57 2.08
N ILE A 305 4.94 -19.04 0.98
CA ILE A 305 5.64 -18.22 -0.01
C ILE A 305 4.61 -17.83 -1.08
N VAL A 306 4.16 -16.58 -1.00
CA VAL A 306 3.20 -16.01 -1.96
C VAL A 306 3.90 -15.37 -3.15
N ASP A 307 5.14 -14.90 -2.97
CA ASP A 307 5.95 -14.37 -4.03
C ASP A 307 7.41 -14.83 -3.89
N ASP A 308 7.89 -15.50 -4.93
CA ASP A 308 9.26 -15.97 -5.10
C ASP A 308 9.87 -15.53 -6.45
N GLY A 309 9.33 -14.48 -7.06
CA GLY A 309 9.84 -13.93 -8.32
C GLY A 309 11.27 -13.39 -8.20
N ASP A 310 11.66 -12.99 -6.99
CA ASP A 310 13.02 -12.63 -6.61
C ASP A 310 13.26 -12.94 -5.11
N GLU A 311 14.47 -12.67 -4.62
CA GLU A 311 14.89 -12.95 -3.25
C GLU A 311 14.13 -12.14 -2.18
N MET A 312 13.60 -10.96 -2.55
CA MET A 312 12.79 -10.07 -1.73
C MET A 312 11.28 -10.31 -1.86
N GLY A 313 10.85 -11.36 -2.56
CA GLY A 313 9.44 -11.71 -2.65
C GLY A 313 8.81 -11.88 -1.25
N VAL A 314 7.48 -11.75 -1.16
CA VAL A 314 6.72 -11.75 0.09
C VAL A 314 6.39 -13.17 0.57
N LYS A 315 6.53 -13.39 1.88
CA LYS A 315 6.13 -14.59 2.59
C LYS A 315 5.27 -14.22 3.79
N GLN A 316 4.45 -15.15 4.22
CA GLN A 316 3.61 -15.03 5.42
C GLN A 316 3.70 -16.33 6.22
N LEU A 317 3.24 -16.31 7.48
CA LEU A 317 3.29 -17.49 8.34
C LEU A 317 1.88 -18.03 8.59
N VAL A 318 1.73 -19.36 8.62
CA VAL A 318 0.51 -20.01 9.09
C VAL A 318 0.85 -20.90 10.28
N ILE A 319 0.18 -20.68 11.41
CA ILE A 319 0.37 -21.44 12.65
C ILE A 319 -0.88 -22.25 12.93
N GLY A 320 -0.74 -23.59 12.93
CA GLY A 320 -1.83 -24.53 13.19
C GLY A 320 -1.91 -24.95 14.66
N PHE A 321 -2.94 -24.51 15.38
CA PHE A 321 -3.27 -25.01 16.72
C PHE A 321 -4.21 -26.22 16.62
N GLU A 322 -4.53 -26.89 17.72
CA GLU A 322 -5.36 -28.09 17.74
C GLU A 322 -6.72 -27.90 17.04
N ASN A 323 -7.38 -26.77 17.30
CA ASN A 323 -8.74 -26.50 16.83
C ASN A 323 -8.85 -25.32 15.86
N GLU A 324 -7.76 -24.60 15.62
CA GLU A 324 -7.80 -23.32 14.91
C GLU A 324 -6.47 -22.99 14.24
N VAL A 325 -6.47 -21.96 13.40
CA VAL A 325 -5.32 -21.47 12.65
C VAL A 325 -5.19 -19.96 12.85
N ILE A 326 -3.95 -19.51 13.03
CA ILE A 326 -3.55 -18.10 12.97
C ILE A 326 -2.75 -17.89 11.69
N VAL A 327 -3.07 -16.83 10.94
CA VAL A 327 -2.27 -16.37 9.80
C VAL A 327 -1.52 -15.11 10.22
N CYS A 328 -0.20 -15.08 10.11
CA CYS A 328 0.62 -13.89 10.35
C CYS A 328 1.01 -13.26 9.02
N ASP A 329 0.82 -11.96 8.89
CA ASP A 329 0.75 -11.21 7.63
C ASP A 329 -0.35 -11.66 6.67
N ALA A 330 -0.74 -10.74 5.78
CA ALA A 330 -1.80 -10.89 4.80
C ALA A 330 -1.51 -9.97 3.59
N PRO A 331 -0.56 -10.34 2.70
CA PRO A 331 -0.31 -9.61 1.47
C PRO A 331 -1.57 -9.46 0.60
N PRO A 332 -1.68 -8.38 -0.19
CA PRO A 332 -2.85 -8.14 -1.03
C PRO A 332 -2.99 -9.29 -2.04
N GLN A 333 -4.24 -9.62 -2.40
CA GLN A 333 -4.63 -10.65 -3.38
C GLN A 333 -4.49 -12.11 -2.95
N TRP A 334 -3.64 -12.43 -1.96
CA TRP A 334 -3.32 -13.81 -1.62
C TRP A 334 -4.26 -14.47 -0.61
N SER A 335 -5.04 -13.69 0.14
CA SER A 335 -5.87 -14.17 1.24
C SER A 335 -6.76 -15.36 0.86
N LYS A 336 -7.41 -15.32 -0.30
CA LYS A 336 -8.30 -16.41 -0.77
C LYS A 336 -7.55 -17.71 -1.07
N ALA A 337 -6.39 -17.63 -1.71
CA ALA A 337 -5.57 -18.81 -2.02
C ALA A 337 -5.08 -19.48 -0.73
N VAL A 338 -4.70 -18.68 0.26
CA VAL A 338 -4.22 -19.14 1.57
C VAL A 338 -5.35 -19.76 2.38
N MET A 339 -6.54 -19.11 2.41
CA MET A 339 -7.73 -19.69 3.03
C MET A 339 -8.09 -21.04 2.42
N GLN A 340 -8.04 -21.16 1.10
CA GLN A 340 -8.30 -22.43 0.40
C GLN A 340 -7.25 -23.48 0.79
N TRP A 341 -5.96 -23.12 0.80
CA TRP A 341 -4.89 -24.03 1.21
C TRP A 341 -5.08 -24.52 2.65
N VAL A 342 -5.43 -23.64 3.59
CA VAL A 342 -5.70 -24.01 4.99
C VAL A 342 -6.89 -24.97 5.08
N ALA A 343 -7.97 -24.71 4.35
CA ALA A 343 -9.15 -25.57 4.34
C ALA A 343 -8.86 -26.97 3.79
N GLU A 344 -8.02 -27.08 2.76
CA GLU A 344 -7.67 -28.36 2.13
C GLU A 344 -6.65 -29.16 2.95
N ASN A 345 -5.64 -28.50 3.53
CA ASN A 345 -4.47 -29.14 4.12
C ASN A 345 -4.54 -29.24 5.65
N LEU A 346 -4.93 -28.16 6.34
CA LEU A 346 -5.00 -28.13 7.81
C LEU A 346 -6.38 -28.50 8.33
N LYS A 347 -7.44 -28.26 7.54
CA LYS A 347 -8.85 -28.61 7.84
C LYS A 347 -9.32 -28.04 9.18
N LYS A 348 -8.91 -26.81 9.47
CA LYS A 348 -9.21 -26.06 10.70
C LYS A 348 -9.68 -24.65 10.33
N PRO A 349 -10.56 -24.05 11.14
CA PRO A 349 -10.97 -22.67 10.93
C PRO A 349 -9.80 -21.71 11.14
N ILE A 350 -9.69 -20.69 10.28
CA ILE A 350 -8.85 -19.52 10.55
C ILE A 350 -9.63 -18.62 11.50
N THR A 351 -9.12 -18.43 12.70
CA THR A 351 -9.79 -17.66 13.76
C THR A 351 -9.12 -16.33 14.02
N HIS A 352 -7.85 -16.19 13.62
CA HIS A 352 -7.11 -14.95 13.78
C HIS A 352 -6.23 -14.64 12.56
N VAL A 353 -6.05 -13.33 12.33
CA VAL A 353 -5.04 -12.77 11.44
C VAL A 353 -4.18 -11.80 12.26
N ALA A 354 -2.86 -11.85 12.06
CA ALA A 354 -1.89 -11.11 12.84
C ALA A 354 -0.86 -10.44 11.91
N PRO A 355 -1.19 -9.29 11.30
CA PRO A 355 -0.20 -8.51 10.56
C PRO A 355 0.94 -8.10 11.49
N THR A 356 2.18 -8.25 11.04
CA THR A 356 3.37 -7.75 11.74
C THR A 356 3.28 -6.24 11.92
N HIS A 357 2.82 -5.53 10.88
CA HIS A 357 2.60 -4.09 10.86
C HIS A 357 1.66 -3.67 9.72
N HIS A 358 1.39 -2.36 9.62
CA HIS A 358 0.39 -1.80 8.71
C HIS A 358 0.81 -1.61 7.24
N HIS A 359 2.05 -1.92 6.84
CA HIS A 359 2.47 -1.70 5.45
C HIS A 359 1.72 -2.59 4.46
N GLY A 360 1.51 -2.07 3.26
CA GLY A 360 0.55 -2.62 2.30
C GLY A 360 0.80 -4.06 1.87
N ASP A 361 2.06 -4.48 1.81
CA ASP A 361 2.51 -5.84 1.48
C ASP A 361 2.37 -6.85 2.63
N HIS A 362 2.17 -6.39 3.86
CA HIS A 362 1.87 -7.24 5.02
C HIS A 362 0.40 -7.16 5.44
N ALA A 363 -0.27 -6.05 5.13
CA ALA A 363 -1.60 -5.74 5.64
C ALA A 363 -2.71 -5.78 4.58
N GLY A 364 -2.37 -5.66 3.29
CA GLY A 364 -3.32 -5.34 2.23
C GLY A 364 -4.46 -6.34 2.00
N GLY A 365 -4.29 -7.58 2.44
CA GLY A 365 -5.27 -8.68 2.38
C GLY A 365 -6.04 -8.93 3.69
N THR A 366 -5.76 -8.16 4.75
CA THR A 366 -6.32 -8.39 6.10
C THR A 366 -7.85 -8.38 6.14
N ALA A 367 -8.48 -7.46 5.39
CA ALA A 367 -9.93 -7.30 5.37
C ALA A 367 -10.67 -8.57 4.91
N ASP A 368 -10.04 -9.37 4.03
CA ASP A 368 -10.62 -10.64 3.58
C ASP A 368 -10.76 -11.63 4.75
N TYR A 369 -9.77 -11.72 5.63
CA TYR A 369 -9.82 -12.60 6.81
C TYR A 369 -10.87 -12.15 7.82
N VAL A 370 -10.93 -10.84 8.10
CA VAL A 370 -11.95 -10.26 8.99
C VAL A 370 -13.36 -10.53 8.45
N ALA A 371 -13.58 -10.40 7.14
CA ALA A 371 -14.86 -10.70 6.51
C ALA A 371 -15.32 -12.17 6.69
N THR A 372 -14.39 -13.09 6.95
CA THR A 372 -14.68 -14.50 7.26
C THR A 372 -14.82 -14.79 8.77
N GLY A 373 -14.70 -13.77 9.62
CA GLY A 373 -14.87 -13.85 11.08
C GLY A 373 -13.58 -13.97 11.88
N ALA A 374 -12.42 -13.84 11.26
CA ALA A 374 -11.14 -13.85 11.97
C ALA A 374 -10.97 -12.57 12.81
N LYS A 375 -10.39 -12.71 14.01
CA LYS A 375 -10.01 -11.59 14.87
C LYS A 375 -8.61 -11.08 14.53
N LEU A 376 -8.38 -9.79 14.72
CA LEU A 376 -7.09 -9.14 14.55
C LEU A 376 -6.27 -9.23 15.83
N ILE A 377 -5.07 -9.80 15.75
CA ILE A 377 -4.07 -9.73 16.81
C ILE A 377 -3.14 -8.57 16.49
N VAL A 378 -3.26 -7.46 17.23
CA VAL A 378 -2.52 -6.21 16.94
C VAL A 378 -2.11 -5.50 18.24
N PRO A 379 -1.04 -4.69 18.22
CA PRO A 379 -0.71 -3.83 19.36
C PRO A 379 -1.86 -2.88 19.71
N GLU A 380 -2.01 -2.56 21.00
CA GLU A 380 -3.06 -1.63 21.49
C GLU A 380 -3.01 -0.27 20.77
N VAL A 381 -1.82 0.20 20.41
CA VAL A 381 -1.63 1.47 19.69
C VAL A 381 -2.23 1.49 18.29
N ALA A 382 -2.48 0.33 17.69
CA ALA A 382 -2.93 0.18 16.32
C ALA A 382 -4.46 -0.01 16.19
N VAL A 383 -5.17 -0.19 17.30
CA VAL A 383 -6.61 -0.53 17.30
C VAL A 383 -7.43 0.49 16.50
N ASP A 384 -7.17 1.78 16.67
CA ASP A 384 -7.92 2.84 15.97
C ASP A 384 -7.74 2.75 14.44
N PHE A 385 -6.50 2.50 14.00
CA PHE A 385 -6.19 2.30 12.58
C PHE A 385 -6.93 1.08 12.01
N TRP A 386 -6.88 -0.06 12.69
CA TRP A 386 -7.50 -1.29 12.21
C TRP A 386 -9.03 -1.31 12.34
N SER A 387 -9.60 -0.40 13.14
CA SER A 387 -11.05 -0.29 13.35
C SER A 387 -11.83 0.21 12.13
N SER A 388 -11.17 0.65 11.06
CA SER A 388 -11.86 0.95 9.80
C SER A 388 -12.27 -0.27 9.01
N ILE A 389 -11.67 -1.44 9.28
CA ILE A 389 -12.09 -2.67 8.62
C ILE A 389 -13.46 -3.06 9.19
N PRO A 390 -14.53 -3.13 8.37
CA PRO A 390 -15.86 -3.44 8.87
C PRO A 390 -15.90 -4.81 9.54
N GLY A 391 -16.42 -4.86 10.77
CA GLY A 391 -16.55 -6.11 11.53
C GLY A 391 -15.26 -6.55 12.24
N ALA A 392 -14.21 -5.73 12.24
CA ALA A 392 -12.99 -6.00 12.99
C ALA A 392 -13.27 -6.24 14.48
N ALA A 393 -12.70 -7.32 15.00
CA ALA A 393 -12.69 -7.65 16.42
C ALA A 393 -11.24 -7.93 16.84
N PHE A 394 -10.86 -7.51 18.03
CA PHE A 394 -9.46 -7.40 18.40
C PHE A 394 -9.07 -8.34 19.54
N VAL A 395 -7.83 -8.83 19.44
CA VAL A 395 -7.03 -9.35 20.54
C VAL A 395 -5.80 -8.45 20.62
N THR A 396 -5.71 -7.68 21.69
CA THR A 396 -4.70 -6.63 21.80
C THR A 396 -3.56 -7.03 22.74
N PHE A 397 -2.40 -6.45 22.52
CA PHE A 397 -1.23 -6.62 23.37
C PHE A 397 -0.40 -5.33 23.42
N ASN A 398 0.50 -5.24 24.38
CA ASN A 398 1.42 -4.11 24.50
C ASN A 398 2.80 -4.59 25.00
N GLN A 399 3.74 -3.66 25.14
CA GLN A 399 5.13 -3.96 25.47
C GLN A 399 5.31 -4.74 26.78
N THR A 400 4.42 -4.54 27.75
CA THR A 400 4.52 -5.21 29.06
C THR A 400 3.65 -6.46 29.16
N HIS A 401 2.66 -6.59 28.28
CA HIS A 401 1.70 -7.69 28.25
C HIS A 401 1.62 -8.25 26.83
N PRO A 402 2.61 -9.06 26.40
CA PRO A 402 2.52 -9.75 25.12
C PRO A 402 1.31 -10.68 25.10
N TYR A 403 0.69 -10.85 23.93
CA TYR A 403 -0.37 -11.84 23.79
C TYR A 403 0.25 -13.23 23.57
N VAL A 404 -0.25 -14.22 24.30
CA VAL A 404 0.20 -15.60 24.20
C VAL A 404 -0.98 -16.48 23.80
N HIS A 405 -0.92 -17.04 22.60
CA HIS A 405 -1.88 -18.04 22.14
C HIS A 405 -1.25 -19.43 22.23
N ARG A 406 -1.96 -20.41 22.80
CA ARG A 406 -1.39 -21.73 23.09
C ARG A 406 -2.43 -22.84 23.21
N ASP A 407 -2.02 -24.05 22.88
CA ASP A 407 -2.79 -25.28 23.09
C ASP A 407 -1.96 -26.32 23.88
N SER A 408 -2.21 -27.62 23.71
CA SER A 408 -1.45 -28.66 24.40
C SER A 408 -0.04 -28.91 23.81
N LYS A 409 0.25 -28.41 22.61
CA LYS A 409 1.42 -28.75 21.79
C LYS A 409 2.32 -27.56 21.48
N ILE A 410 1.74 -26.40 21.21
CA ILE A 410 2.46 -25.22 20.71
C ILE A 410 2.00 -23.95 21.43
N GLN A 411 2.87 -22.94 21.45
CA GLN A 411 2.56 -21.59 21.89
C GLN A 411 3.19 -20.54 20.98
N ALA A 412 2.48 -19.45 20.73
CA ALA A 412 2.92 -18.29 19.98
C ALA A 412 2.78 -17.02 20.84
N TRP A 413 3.87 -16.27 20.93
CA TRP A 413 3.99 -15.03 21.70
C TRP A 413 4.11 -13.86 20.74
N PHE A 414 3.15 -12.94 20.78
CA PHE A 414 3.11 -11.73 19.96
C PHE A 414 3.71 -10.57 20.76
N ASN A 415 4.76 -9.96 20.22
CA ASN A 415 5.62 -9.02 20.92
C ASN A 415 5.67 -7.68 20.17
N TRP A 416 5.60 -6.58 20.91
CA TRP A 416 5.68 -5.22 20.39
C TRP A 416 6.41 -4.34 21.40
N GLU A 417 7.04 -3.27 20.95
CA GLU A 417 7.66 -2.26 21.82
C GLU A 417 7.31 -0.84 21.37
N GLN A 418 7.31 0.12 22.30
CA GLN A 418 6.90 1.49 22.00
C GLN A 418 7.79 2.19 20.97
N GLN A 419 9.09 1.89 20.95
CA GLN A 419 10.03 2.37 19.93
C GLN A 419 10.22 1.30 18.87
N ALA A 420 9.12 0.90 18.25
CA ALA A 420 9.09 -0.15 17.26
C ALA A 420 10.02 0.17 16.07
N ILE A 421 10.59 -0.89 15.50
CA ILE A 421 11.80 -0.85 14.67
C ILE A 421 11.53 -0.22 13.31
N HIS A 422 10.51 -0.71 12.61
CA HIS A 422 10.24 -0.37 11.21
C HIS A 422 8.98 0.49 11.02
N ALA A 423 7.94 0.23 11.83
CA ALA A 423 6.68 0.98 11.83
C ALA A 423 6.16 1.07 13.28
N ALA A 424 5.31 2.06 13.59
CA ALA A 424 4.83 2.31 14.96
C ALA A 424 4.09 1.12 15.59
N ASP A 425 3.44 0.28 14.76
CA ASP A 425 2.75 -0.93 15.18
C ASP A 425 3.56 -2.22 14.91
N TRP A 426 4.83 -2.09 14.55
CA TRP A 426 5.65 -3.24 14.19
C TRP A 426 5.83 -4.22 15.34
N SER A 427 5.51 -5.48 15.06
CA SER A 427 5.51 -6.59 15.99
C SER A 427 6.10 -7.84 15.36
N TYR A 428 6.62 -8.72 16.21
CA TYR A 428 7.12 -10.03 15.79
C TYR A 428 6.52 -11.13 16.66
N VAL A 429 6.50 -12.36 16.15
CA VAL A 429 5.97 -13.53 16.87
C VAL A 429 7.08 -14.52 17.16
N ALA A 430 7.17 -14.96 18.42
CA ALA A 430 8.04 -16.06 18.83
C ALA A 430 7.21 -17.33 19.08
N ILE A 431 7.67 -18.47 18.57
CA ILE A 431 6.90 -19.72 18.59
C ILE A 431 7.77 -20.84 19.16
N THR A 432 7.19 -21.62 20.05
CA THR A 432 7.82 -22.82 20.63
C THR A 432 6.80 -23.92 20.81
N GLU A 433 7.27 -25.12 21.15
CA GLU A 433 6.40 -26.12 21.78
C GLU A 433 5.77 -25.57 23.07
N ARG A 434 4.69 -26.20 23.54
CA ARG A 434 3.94 -25.73 24.71
C ARG A 434 4.76 -25.67 25.99
N CYS A 435 5.77 -26.53 26.12
CA CYS A 435 6.61 -26.68 27.30
C CYS A 435 8.06 -26.92 26.88
N PRO A 436 8.74 -25.90 26.32
CA PRO A 436 10.05 -26.08 25.73
C PRO A 436 11.11 -26.27 26.82
N THR A 437 12.08 -27.14 26.56
CA THR A 437 13.23 -27.37 27.46
C THR A 437 14.55 -27.25 26.71
N ASN A 438 14.73 -28.08 25.69
CA ASN A 438 15.80 -27.98 24.69
C ASN A 438 15.20 -28.01 23.28
N SER A 439 14.14 -27.21 23.11
CA SER A 439 13.30 -27.22 21.91
C SER A 439 13.70 -26.09 20.96
N THR A 440 13.47 -26.30 19.66
CA THR A 440 13.61 -25.25 18.65
C THR A 440 12.67 -24.08 18.98
N MET A 441 13.20 -22.86 18.86
CA MET A 441 12.43 -21.61 18.93
C MET A 441 12.42 -20.96 17.56
N VAL A 442 11.26 -20.48 17.14
CA VAL A 442 11.08 -19.72 15.91
C VAL A 442 10.80 -18.27 16.24
N ALA A 443 11.34 -17.35 15.45
CA ALA A 443 10.89 -15.98 15.39
C ALA A 443 10.40 -15.69 13.97
N PHE A 444 9.17 -15.18 13.81
CA PHE A 444 8.71 -14.62 12.55
C PHE A 444 8.64 -13.10 12.68
N GLU A 445 9.28 -12.44 11.73
CA GLU A 445 9.41 -10.99 11.64
C GLU A 445 9.35 -10.53 10.18
N ALA A 446 9.08 -9.25 9.99
CA ALA A 446 9.10 -8.59 8.71
C ALA A 446 10.00 -7.36 8.80
N ASP A 447 10.74 -7.01 7.75
CA ASP A 447 11.40 -5.71 7.54
C ASP A 447 12.37 -5.20 8.62
N ALA A 448 12.66 -5.99 9.65
CA ALA A 448 13.75 -5.68 10.58
C ALA A 448 15.06 -6.31 10.08
N TRP A 449 14.97 -7.47 9.42
CA TRP A 449 16.08 -8.15 8.77
C TRP A 449 15.63 -8.90 7.51
N GLU A 450 16.22 -8.59 6.36
CA GLU A 450 16.06 -9.41 5.15
C GLU A 450 16.90 -10.71 5.25
N ALA A 451 16.44 -11.65 6.08
CA ALA A 451 17.26 -12.76 6.54
C ALA A 451 17.75 -13.67 5.39
N GLY A 452 18.99 -14.15 5.49
CA GLY A 452 19.61 -15.04 4.49
C GLY A 452 19.92 -14.39 3.14
N LEU A 453 19.82 -13.06 3.04
CA LEU A 453 20.31 -12.25 1.92
C LEU A 453 21.64 -11.59 2.27
N ASP A 454 22.24 -10.89 1.30
CA ASP A 454 23.51 -10.20 1.50
C ASP A 454 23.39 -9.11 2.57
N ALA A 455 24.20 -9.23 3.62
CA ALA A 455 24.26 -8.34 4.76
C ALA A 455 24.56 -6.88 4.39
N GLU A 456 25.27 -6.65 3.28
CA GLU A 456 25.57 -5.30 2.79
C GLU A 456 24.33 -4.59 2.23
N GLY A 457 23.29 -5.35 1.85
CA GLY A 457 22.03 -4.81 1.34
C GLY A 457 20.97 -4.52 2.38
N SER A 458 21.12 -5.05 3.58
CA SER A 458 20.18 -4.85 4.67
C SER A 458 20.45 -3.61 5.50
N ASN A 459 19.42 -3.10 6.17
CA ASN A 459 19.56 -1.99 7.09
C ASN A 459 20.16 -2.42 8.44
N GLN A 460 21.48 -2.28 8.57
CA GLN A 460 22.24 -2.58 9.79
C GLN A 460 21.71 -1.85 11.05
N GLY A 461 21.06 -0.68 10.88
CA GLY A 461 20.42 0.03 11.97
C GLY A 461 19.20 -0.71 12.53
N LEU A 462 18.28 -1.12 11.65
CA LEU A 462 17.08 -1.89 12.01
C LEU A 462 17.45 -3.25 12.60
N MET A 463 18.40 -3.95 11.98
CA MET A 463 18.98 -5.20 12.49
C MET A 463 19.45 -5.08 13.94
N ARG A 464 20.20 -4.02 14.28
CA ARG A 464 20.68 -3.80 15.66
C ARG A 464 19.56 -3.41 16.61
N GLN A 465 18.55 -2.65 16.15
CA GLN A 465 17.38 -2.32 16.96
C GLN A 465 16.61 -3.58 17.32
N TRP A 466 16.40 -4.49 16.36
CA TRP A 466 15.77 -5.78 16.64
C TRP A 466 16.57 -6.62 17.63
N LEU A 467 17.89 -6.71 17.46
CA LEU A 467 18.76 -7.40 18.41
C LEU A 467 18.66 -6.84 19.84
N ASN A 468 18.49 -5.53 20.01
CA ASN A 468 18.26 -4.94 21.35
C ASN A 468 16.93 -5.40 21.95
N GLN A 469 15.87 -5.45 21.14
CA GLN A 469 14.56 -5.91 21.58
C GLN A 469 14.62 -7.40 21.96
N VAL A 470 15.12 -8.26 21.07
CA VAL A 470 15.15 -9.71 21.32
C VAL A 470 16.13 -10.11 22.43
N LEU A 471 17.20 -9.33 22.65
CA LEU A 471 18.06 -9.44 23.82
C LEU A 471 17.27 -9.21 25.12
N THR A 472 16.45 -8.17 25.14
CA THR A 472 15.60 -7.84 26.31
C THR A 472 14.53 -8.90 26.54
N ASP A 473 13.99 -9.45 25.45
CA ASP A 473 13.00 -10.53 25.49
C ASP A 473 13.62 -11.90 25.80
N GLY A 474 14.94 -12.06 25.74
CA GLY A 474 15.62 -13.32 26.01
C GLY A 474 15.43 -14.36 24.89
N LEU A 475 15.34 -13.93 23.63
CA LEU A 475 15.22 -14.85 22.49
C LEU A 475 16.45 -15.75 22.40
N SER A 476 16.23 -17.04 22.13
CA SER A 476 17.32 -18.01 21.98
C SER A 476 18.31 -17.59 20.89
N ARG A 477 19.61 -17.72 21.17
CA ARG A 477 20.69 -17.48 20.20
C ARG A 477 20.55 -18.38 18.96
N ASP A 478 20.03 -19.59 19.17
CA ASP A 478 19.82 -20.59 18.13
C ASP A 478 18.40 -20.56 17.55
N ALA A 479 17.64 -19.49 17.81
CA ALA A 479 16.32 -19.31 17.21
C ALA A 479 16.41 -19.31 15.67
N ILE A 480 15.43 -19.93 15.02
CA ILE A 480 15.30 -19.94 13.58
C ILE A 480 14.37 -18.80 13.17
N VAL A 481 14.87 -17.88 12.35
CA VAL A 481 14.13 -16.72 11.86
C VAL A 481 13.41 -17.08 10.57
N PHE A 482 12.11 -16.86 10.54
CA PHE A 482 11.26 -16.94 9.36
C PHE A 482 10.95 -15.50 8.96
N PRO A 483 11.59 -14.96 7.91
CA PRO A 483 11.31 -13.59 7.52
C PRO A 483 10.10 -13.53 6.57
N ALA A 484 9.45 -12.36 6.51
CA ALA A 484 8.51 -12.02 5.45
C ALA A 484 9.24 -11.77 4.11
N HIS A 485 10.48 -11.27 4.15
CA HIS A 485 11.35 -11.07 2.99
C HIS A 485 12.72 -11.75 3.20
N GLY A 486 13.16 -12.55 2.22
CA GLY A 486 14.39 -13.33 2.33
C GLY A 486 14.16 -14.83 2.54
N LYS A 487 15.03 -15.46 3.33
CA LYS A 487 15.16 -16.92 3.51
C LYS A 487 15.23 -17.30 4.98
N VAL A 488 14.68 -18.46 5.33
CA VAL A 488 14.73 -18.99 6.71
C VAL A 488 16.18 -19.17 7.15
N THR A 489 16.57 -18.50 8.24
CA THR A 489 17.97 -18.32 8.64
C THR A 489 18.10 -18.30 10.17
N PRO A 490 19.17 -18.86 10.78
CA PRO A 490 19.36 -18.78 12.23
C PRO A 490 19.71 -17.36 12.70
N LEU A 491 19.22 -16.96 13.87
CA LEU A 491 19.52 -15.66 14.49
C LEU A 491 21.03 -15.46 14.72
N SER A 492 21.78 -16.54 14.95
CA SER A 492 23.23 -16.50 15.10
C SER A 492 23.95 -15.89 13.89
N GLU A 493 23.36 -15.97 12.69
CA GLU A 493 23.89 -15.30 11.49
C GLU A 493 23.78 -13.78 11.62
N LEU A 494 22.60 -13.25 12.00
CA LEU A 494 22.39 -11.82 12.27
C LEU A 494 23.35 -11.30 13.35
N ILE A 495 23.52 -12.07 14.42
CA ILE A 495 24.45 -11.73 15.52
C ILE A 495 25.89 -11.63 14.99
N ASN A 496 26.30 -12.56 14.14
CA ASN A 496 27.65 -12.58 13.57
C ASN A 496 27.87 -11.42 12.59
N ILE A 497 26.91 -11.17 11.69
CA ILE A 497 26.95 -10.07 10.71
C ILE A 497 27.10 -8.71 11.40
N THR A 498 26.33 -8.50 12.48
CA THR A 498 26.33 -7.23 13.21
C THR A 498 27.42 -7.13 14.28
N ALA A 499 28.19 -8.21 14.50
CA ALA A 499 29.11 -8.37 15.63
C ALA A 499 28.47 -7.96 16.99
N PHE A 500 27.19 -8.27 17.17
CA PHE A 500 26.44 -7.85 18.35
C PHE A 500 26.78 -8.75 19.54
N PRO A 501 27.07 -8.20 20.74
CA PRO A 501 27.38 -8.99 21.92
C PRO A 501 26.10 -9.63 22.47
N TYR A 502 25.73 -10.79 21.93
CA TYR A 502 24.54 -11.54 22.32
C TYR A 502 24.90 -12.73 23.22
N PRO A 503 24.31 -12.86 24.43
CA PRO A 503 24.56 -13.99 25.33
C PRO A 503 24.17 -15.35 24.74
N ASP A 504 24.65 -16.43 25.34
CA ASP A 504 24.25 -17.81 24.98
C ASP A 504 22.88 -18.15 25.58
N PHE A 505 21.85 -17.39 25.20
CA PHE A 505 20.48 -17.69 25.58
C PHE A 505 19.98 -18.94 24.87
N ASP A 506 19.42 -19.85 25.66
CA ASP A 506 18.57 -20.93 25.19
C ASP A 506 17.09 -20.58 25.40
N VAL A 507 16.19 -21.51 25.05
CA VAL A 507 14.74 -21.30 25.15
C VAL A 507 14.25 -21.00 26.58
N THR A 508 15.01 -21.39 27.62
CA THR A 508 14.62 -21.16 29.03
C THR A 508 14.81 -19.71 29.47
N HIS A 509 15.56 -18.91 28.69
CA HIS A 509 15.76 -17.49 28.95
C HIS A 509 14.61 -16.62 28.45
N TRP A 510 13.73 -17.17 27.62
CA TRP A 510 12.63 -16.44 27.01
C TRP A 510 11.75 -15.74 28.05
N LYS A 511 11.49 -14.45 27.80
CA LYS A 511 10.80 -13.50 28.68
C LYS A 511 11.31 -13.57 30.12
N GLN A 512 12.64 -13.55 30.27
CA GLN A 512 13.34 -13.55 31.56
C GLN A 512 13.03 -14.79 32.41
N GLY A 513 12.85 -15.94 31.76
CA GLY A 513 12.48 -17.19 32.43
C GLY A 513 11.03 -17.21 32.89
N ALA A 514 10.13 -16.50 32.18
CA ALA A 514 8.70 -16.62 32.38
C ALA A 514 8.29 -18.10 32.31
N ALA A 515 7.28 -18.49 33.09
CA ALA A 515 6.79 -19.86 33.09
C ALA A 515 6.24 -20.23 31.69
N LEU A 516 7.05 -20.93 30.90
CA LEU A 516 6.68 -21.41 29.56
C LEU A 516 5.73 -22.60 29.62
N CYS A 517 5.71 -23.28 30.79
CA CYS A 517 4.71 -24.21 31.28
C CYS A 517 3.91 -23.52 32.40
#